data_AF-A0A2P5FUJ7-F1
#
_entry.id   AF-A0A2P5FUJ7-F1
#
_cell.length_a   1.000
_cell.length_b   1.000
_cell.length_c   1.000
_cell.angle_alpha   90.00
_cell.angle_beta   90.00
_cell.angle_gamma   90.00
#
_symmetry.space_group_name_H-M   'P 1'
#
loop_
_entity.id
_entity.type
_entity.pdbx_description
1 polymer ?
#
loop_
_entity_poly.entity_id
_entity_poly.type
_entity_poly.pdbx_seq_one_letter_code
_entity_poly.pdbx_strand_id
1 'polypeptide(L)'
;MHYVGGGKANWSPNINLSDWSSHQTFHSGDWLFFGFDKNQYNVLEVNKTSYEKCIESDFIKNITRGGRDVFQLTEAKTYYFICGRGYCFNGMKVAIIVRDIEPSPAPAPHGNRSPAVPAASISHVITALLLLLLLIATSPVVYVDFL
;
A
#
# COMPACT_ATOMS: atom_id res chain seq x y z
N MET A 1 -3.44 -1.76 -6.35
CA MET A 1 -3.70 -1.25 -7.72
C MET A 1 -3.23 0.19 -7.78
N HIS A 2 -2.43 0.52 -8.78
CA HIS A 2 -1.78 1.81 -8.98
C HIS A 2 -2.41 2.53 -10.16
N TYR A 3 -3.00 3.71 -9.92
CA TYR A 3 -3.48 4.58 -10.98
C TYR A 3 -2.30 5.31 -11.61
N VAL A 4 -1.97 5.00 -12.86
CA VAL A 4 -0.79 5.56 -13.51
C VAL A 4 -0.91 7.08 -13.62
N GLY A 5 0.09 7.80 -13.11
CA GLY A 5 0.09 9.25 -13.00
C GLY A 5 -0.77 9.80 -11.84
N GLY A 6 -1.25 8.96 -10.93
CA GLY A 6 -1.95 9.38 -9.71
C GLY A 6 -3.45 9.64 -9.86
N GLY A 7 -4.05 9.30 -11.01
CA GLY A 7 -5.46 9.60 -11.27
C GLY A 7 -6.09 8.72 -12.34
N LYS A 8 -7.42 8.74 -12.41
CA LYS A 8 -8.21 7.88 -13.32
C LYS A 8 -8.08 8.23 -14.81
N ALA A 9 -7.45 9.36 -15.15
CA ALA A 9 -7.26 9.81 -16.53
C ALA A 9 -5.86 10.43 -16.73
N ASN A 10 -4.87 10.02 -15.92
CA ASN A 10 -3.55 10.65 -15.88
C ASN A 10 -2.49 9.95 -16.74
N TRP A 11 -2.88 8.94 -17.53
CA TRP A 11 -2.07 8.55 -18.69
C TRP A 11 -2.31 9.56 -19.82
N SER A 12 -1.67 10.72 -19.69
CA SER A 12 -1.90 11.91 -20.51
C SER A 12 -0.61 12.74 -20.63
N PRO A 13 -0.46 13.58 -21.67
CA PRO A 13 0.60 14.59 -21.70
C PRO A 13 0.56 15.52 -20.48
N ASN A 14 1.70 16.12 -20.16
CA ASN A 14 1.91 17.08 -19.05
C ASN A 14 1.78 16.48 -17.63
N ILE A 15 1.68 15.17 -17.49
CA ILE A 15 1.78 14.48 -16.20
C ILE A 15 3.23 14.02 -16.01
N ASN A 16 3.84 14.36 -14.87
CA ASN A 16 5.19 13.92 -14.53
C ASN A 16 5.17 12.45 -14.05
N LEU A 17 5.17 11.52 -15.01
CA LEU A 17 5.08 10.09 -14.73
C LEU A 17 6.32 9.54 -14.03
N SER A 18 7.50 10.13 -14.26
CA SER A 18 8.74 9.75 -13.58
C SER A 18 8.72 10.13 -12.10
N ASP A 19 8.20 11.31 -11.78
CA ASP A 19 8.02 11.75 -10.40
C ASP A 19 6.93 10.94 -9.70
N TRP A 20 5.81 10.67 -10.39
CA TRP A 20 4.78 9.80 -9.86
C TRP A 20 5.35 8.41 -9.51
N SER A 21 6.08 7.77 -10.43
CA SER A 21 6.59 6.41 -10.20
C SER A 21 7.69 6.34 -9.15
N SER A 22 8.50 7.39 -8.98
CA SER A 22 9.53 7.44 -7.93
C SER A 22 8.97 7.46 -6.50
N HIS A 23 7.74 7.95 -6.34
CA HIS A 23 7.02 7.98 -5.06
C HIS A 23 6.14 6.73 -4.81
N GLN A 24 6.15 5.75 -5.72
CA GLN A 24 5.42 4.49 -5.56
C GLN A 24 6.36 3.35 -5.17
N THR A 25 5.79 2.33 -4.52
CA THR A 25 6.46 1.02 -4.36
C THR A 25 5.62 -0.03 -5.06
N PHE A 26 6.22 -0.75 -5.99
CA PHE A 26 5.57 -1.80 -6.78
C PHE A 26 6.11 -3.16 -6.41
N HIS A 27 5.22 -4.14 -6.22
CA HIS A 27 5.58 -5.54 -5.99
C HIS A 27 5.02 -6.43 -7.09
N SER A 28 5.62 -7.60 -7.27
CA SER A 28 5.00 -8.64 -8.10
C SER A 28 3.58 -8.94 -7.59
N GLY A 29 2.64 -9.15 -8.50
CA GLY A 29 1.20 -9.28 -8.23
C GLY A 29 0.42 -7.96 -8.28
N ASP A 30 1.07 -6.80 -8.20
CA ASP A 30 0.40 -5.50 -8.30
C ASP A 30 -0.22 -5.28 -9.68
N TRP A 31 -1.22 -4.39 -9.72
CA TRP A 31 -1.92 -3.99 -10.94
C TRP A 31 -1.70 -2.51 -11.23
N LEU A 32 -1.40 -2.20 -12.49
CA LEU A 32 -1.44 -0.85 -13.05
C LEU A 32 -2.79 -0.60 -13.70
N PHE A 33 -3.34 0.60 -13.51
CA PHE A 33 -4.50 1.10 -14.21
C PHE A 33 -4.10 2.27 -15.12
N PHE A 34 -4.30 2.12 -16.42
CA PHE A 34 -4.10 3.13 -17.44
C PHE A 34 -5.45 3.72 -17.85
N GLY A 35 -5.70 4.96 -17.43
CA GLY A 35 -6.88 5.72 -17.82
C GLY A 35 -6.53 6.84 -18.78
N PHE A 36 -7.14 6.84 -19.98
CA PHE A 36 -6.84 7.78 -21.07
C PHE A 36 -7.95 7.83 -22.12
N ASP A 37 -7.94 8.86 -22.98
CA ASP A 37 -8.76 8.87 -24.19
C ASP A 37 -8.16 7.92 -25.24
N LYS A 38 -8.83 6.79 -25.48
CA LYS A 38 -8.42 5.74 -26.43
C LYS A 38 -8.33 6.21 -27.88
N ASN A 39 -8.95 7.33 -28.23
CA ASN A 39 -8.89 7.88 -29.58
C ASN A 39 -7.61 8.71 -29.77
N GLN A 40 -7.03 9.22 -28.68
CA GLN A 40 -5.82 10.04 -28.70
C GLN A 40 -4.57 9.21 -28.39
N TYR A 41 -4.64 8.36 -27.36
CA TYR A 41 -3.47 7.70 -26.79
C TYR A 41 -3.58 6.18 -26.82
N ASN A 42 -2.45 5.52 -26.62
CA ASN A 42 -2.34 4.08 -26.43
C ASN A 42 -1.29 3.80 -25.34
N VAL A 43 -1.17 2.53 -24.97
CA VAL A 43 -0.19 2.02 -24.00
C VAL A 43 0.49 0.81 -24.60
N LEU A 44 1.80 0.92 -24.80
CA LEU A 44 2.67 -0.16 -25.27
C LEU A 44 3.68 -0.50 -24.19
N GLU A 45 3.79 -1.79 -23.86
CA GLU A 45 4.93 -2.33 -23.11
C GLU A 45 6.09 -2.54 -24.08
N VAL A 46 7.27 -2.05 -23.72
CA VAL A 46 8.46 -2.06 -24.57
C VAL A 46 9.71 -2.45 -23.78
N ASN A 47 10.81 -2.74 -24.48
CA ASN A 47 12.12 -2.91 -23.85
C ASN A 47 12.77 -1.55 -23.49
N LYS A 48 13.86 -1.58 -22.71
CA LYS A 48 14.57 -0.37 -22.26
C LYS A 48 15.04 0.52 -23.43
N THR A 49 15.63 -0.07 -24.47
CA THR A 49 16.11 0.69 -25.64
C THR A 49 14.98 1.43 -26.34
N SER A 50 13.85 0.74 -26.52
CA SER A 50 12.65 1.30 -27.16
C SER A 50 11.99 2.36 -26.29
N TYR A 51 12.04 2.22 -24.97
CA TYR A 51 11.62 3.26 -24.04
C TYR A 51 12.49 4.52 -24.09
N GLU A 52 13.81 4.36 -24.17
CA GLU A 52 14.75 5.49 -24.25
C GLU A 52 14.60 6.24 -25.58
N LYS A 53 14.47 5.51 -26.69
CA LYS A 53 14.39 6.04 -28.05
C LYS A 53 12.97 6.25 -28.56
N CYS A 54 11.95 5.98 -27.76
CA CYS A 54 10.54 6.00 -28.15
C CYS A 54 10.24 5.20 -29.43
N ILE A 55 10.79 3.99 -29.53
CA ILE A 55 10.53 3.08 -30.65
C ILE A 55 9.22 2.34 -30.38
N GLU A 56 8.26 2.49 -31.27
CA GLU A 56 6.93 1.92 -31.14
C GLU A 56 6.74 0.61 -31.93
N SER A 57 7.53 0.35 -32.96
CA SER A 57 7.36 -0.83 -33.84
C SER A 57 7.65 -2.16 -33.14
N ASP A 58 8.57 -2.15 -32.18
CA ASP A 58 9.13 -3.35 -31.53
C ASP A 58 8.53 -3.57 -30.14
N PHE A 59 7.24 -3.27 -29.99
CA PHE A 59 6.56 -3.42 -28.71
C PHE A 59 6.45 -4.90 -28.30
N ILE A 60 6.60 -5.15 -26.99
CA ILE A 60 6.42 -6.48 -26.40
C ILE A 60 4.93 -6.80 -26.34
N LYS A 61 4.13 -5.83 -25.88
CA LYS A 61 2.69 -6.01 -25.73
C LYS A 61 1.93 -4.70 -25.91
N ASN A 62 0.85 -4.73 -26.68
CA ASN A 62 -0.11 -3.64 -26.72
C ASN A 62 -1.16 -3.86 -25.61
N ILE A 63 -1.23 -2.93 -24.66
CA ILE A 63 -2.14 -3.00 -23.50
C ILE A 63 -3.51 -2.38 -23.84
N THR A 64 -3.54 -1.51 -24.85
CA THR A 64 -4.70 -0.70 -25.23
C THR A 64 -5.88 -1.56 -25.64
N ARG A 65 -7.03 -1.34 -25.00
CA ARG A 65 -8.33 -1.92 -25.41
C ARG A 65 -9.39 -0.83 -25.48
N GLY A 66 -9.63 -0.14 -24.36
CA GLY A 66 -10.74 0.79 -24.21
C GLY A 66 -10.41 2.12 -23.53
N GLY A 67 -9.15 2.36 -23.11
CA GLY A 67 -8.77 3.58 -22.39
C GLY A 67 -9.03 3.51 -20.88
N ARG A 68 -9.39 2.32 -20.37
CA ARG A 68 -9.49 1.97 -18.95
C ARG A 68 -8.86 0.61 -18.76
N ASP A 69 -7.60 0.52 -19.15
CA ASP A 69 -6.91 -0.73 -19.39
C ASP A 69 -6.02 -1.06 -18.18
N VAL A 70 -5.91 -2.35 -17.85
CA VAL A 70 -5.17 -2.80 -16.68
C VAL A 70 -4.04 -3.76 -17.09
N PHE A 71 -2.95 -3.72 -16.32
CA PHE A 71 -1.80 -4.59 -16.52
C PHE A 71 -1.29 -5.12 -15.18
N GLN A 72 -1.11 -6.43 -15.07
CA GLN A 72 -0.55 -7.05 -13.87
C GLN A 72 0.98 -7.13 -13.98
N LEU A 73 1.66 -6.70 -12.91
CA LEU A 73 3.10 -6.81 -12.74
C LEU A 73 3.41 -8.20 -12.21
N THR A 74 3.75 -9.15 -13.09
CA THR A 74 3.88 -10.57 -12.72
C THR A 74 5.27 -10.99 -12.26
N GLU A 75 6.29 -10.17 -12.53
CA GLU A 75 7.70 -10.48 -12.27
C GLU A 75 8.38 -9.28 -11.59
N ALA A 76 9.36 -9.56 -10.73
CA ALA A 76 10.23 -8.53 -10.19
C ALA A 76 11.26 -8.10 -11.24
N LYS A 77 10.89 -7.09 -12.02
CA LYS A 77 11.73 -6.47 -13.04
C LYS A 77 11.34 -5.01 -13.26
N THR A 78 12.09 -4.32 -14.11
CA THR A 78 11.64 -3.02 -14.60
C THR A 78 10.76 -3.22 -15.84
N TYR A 79 9.50 -2.81 -15.74
CA TYR A 79 8.60 -2.70 -16.90
C TYR A 79 8.69 -1.29 -17.47
N TYR A 80 8.65 -1.18 -18.80
CA TYR A 80 8.67 0.11 -19.49
C TYR A 80 7.43 0.26 -20.34
N PHE A 81 6.74 1.38 -20.18
CA PHE A 81 5.54 1.70 -20.95
C PHE A 81 5.70 3.04 -21.67
N ILE A 82 5.22 3.10 -22.91
CA ILE A 82 5.20 4.32 -23.73
C ILE A 82 3.83 4.53 -24.36
N CYS A 83 3.52 5.79 -24.67
CA CYS A 83 2.52 6.12 -25.67
C CYS A 83 3.18 6.08 -27.06
N GLY A 84 2.73 5.16 -27.92
CA GLY A 84 3.16 4.99 -29.31
C GLY A 84 2.19 5.65 -30.31
N ARG A 85 1.53 6.74 -29.92
CA ARG A 85 0.77 7.63 -30.81
C ARG A 85 1.34 9.04 -30.76
N GLY A 86 2.66 9.13 -30.58
CA GLY A 86 3.36 10.35 -30.21
C GLY A 86 3.39 10.57 -28.69
N TYR A 87 3.91 11.73 -28.28
CA TYR A 87 4.05 12.18 -26.88
C TYR A 87 5.03 11.41 -25.98
N CYS A 88 5.61 10.29 -26.43
CA CYS A 88 6.65 9.59 -25.65
C CYS A 88 7.86 10.50 -25.32
N PHE A 89 8.38 11.27 -26.29
CA PHE A 89 9.46 12.23 -26.05
C PHE A 89 9.02 13.43 -25.20
N ASN A 90 7.72 13.71 -25.15
CA ASN A 90 7.11 14.73 -24.30
C ASN A 90 6.83 14.21 -22.87
N GLY A 91 7.37 13.05 -22.50
CA GLY A 91 7.26 12.50 -21.15
C GLY A 91 6.08 11.54 -20.94
N MET A 92 5.30 11.22 -21.98
CA MET A 92 4.24 10.22 -21.89
C MET A 92 4.80 8.79 -21.99
N LYS A 93 5.66 8.48 -21.02
CA LYS A 93 6.32 7.20 -20.81
C LYS A 93 6.61 7.00 -19.33
N VAL A 94 6.64 5.77 -18.86
CA VAL A 94 6.97 5.46 -17.46
C VAL A 94 7.79 4.18 -17.33
N ALA A 95 8.76 4.19 -16.44
CA ALA A 95 9.48 3.00 -15.97
C ALA A 95 8.96 2.61 -14.59
N ILE A 96 8.61 1.34 -14.43
CA ILE A 96 8.03 0.76 -13.21
C ILE A 96 8.99 -0.29 -12.68
N ILE A 97 9.68 0.01 -11.59
CA ILE A 97 10.62 -0.90 -10.94
C ILE A 97 9.86 -1.75 -9.94
N VAL A 98 9.73 -3.05 -10.24
CA VAL A 98 8.97 -4.01 -9.44
C VAL A 98 9.91 -4.83 -8.58
N ARG A 99 9.57 -4.97 -7.29
CA ARG A 99 10.29 -5.79 -6.32
C ARG A 99 9.61 -7.13 -6.14
N ASP A 100 10.35 -8.13 -5.71
CA ASP A 100 9.77 -9.38 -5.23
C ASP A 100 8.95 -9.12 -3.96
N ILE A 101 7.92 -9.93 -3.76
CA ILE A 101 7.29 -10.02 -2.44
C ILE A 101 8.27 -10.79 -1.57
N GLU A 102 8.90 -10.11 -0.61
CA GLU A 102 9.67 -10.82 0.42
C GLU A 102 8.73 -11.77 1.17
N PRO A 103 9.13 -13.04 1.39
CA PRO A 103 8.35 -13.91 2.25
C PRO A 103 8.26 -13.27 3.63
N SER A 104 7.03 -13.19 4.16
CA SER A 104 6.82 -12.71 5.53
C SER A 104 7.76 -13.45 6.46
N PRO A 105 8.48 -12.76 7.38
CA PRO A 105 9.32 -13.43 8.36
C PRO A 105 8.48 -14.50 9.06
N ALA A 106 9.05 -15.72 9.15
CA ALA A 106 8.40 -16.82 9.83
C ALA A 106 7.96 -16.35 11.23
N PRO A 107 6.77 -16.74 11.70
CA PRO A 107 6.36 -16.42 13.06
C PRO A 107 7.47 -16.89 14.01
N ALA A 108 7.87 -16.00 14.92
CA ALA A 108 8.87 -16.33 15.93
C ALA A 108 8.49 -17.65 16.59
N PRO A 109 9.47 -18.55 16.87
CA PRO A 109 9.18 -19.79 17.56
C PRO A 109 8.35 -19.46 18.80
N HIS A 110 7.16 -20.04 18.90
CA HIS A 110 6.40 -19.98 20.13
C HIS A 110 7.23 -20.74 21.16
N GLY A 111 8.04 -20.00 21.93
CA GLY A 111 8.71 -20.53 23.10
C GLY A 111 7.63 -21.13 23.97
N ASN A 112 7.68 -22.45 24.14
CA ASN A 112 6.78 -23.20 25.00
C ASN A 112 7.04 -22.71 26.43
N ARG A 113 6.39 -21.62 26.83
CA ARG A 113 6.30 -21.24 28.24
C ARG A 113 5.42 -22.31 28.87
N SER A 114 6.04 -23.34 29.43
CA SER A 114 5.44 -24.08 30.54
C SER A 114 4.86 -23.06 31.52
N PRO A 115 3.67 -23.32 32.09
CA PRO A 115 3.03 -22.38 32.98
C PRO A 115 3.95 -22.14 34.17
N ALA A 116 4.61 -20.98 34.19
CA ALA A 116 5.18 -20.47 35.42
C ALA A 116 3.99 -20.14 36.32
N VAL A 117 3.89 -20.90 37.40
CA VAL A 117 3.01 -20.65 38.55
C VAL A 117 2.96 -19.14 38.81
N PRO A 118 1.78 -18.50 38.91
CA PRO A 118 1.71 -17.10 39.27
C PRO A 118 2.16 -16.98 40.73
N ALA A 119 3.35 -16.44 40.96
CA ALA A 119 3.66 -15.84 42.25
C ALA A 119 2.73 -14.63 42.40
N ALA A 120 1.80 -14.73 43.33
CA ALA A 120 0.76 -13.75 43.56
C ALA A 120 1.36 -12.38 43.90
N SER A 121 1.20 -11.40 43.00
CA SER A 121 1.37 -9.98 43.32
C SER A 121 0.12 -9.47 44.01
N ILE A 122 -0.03 -9.80 45.29
CA ILE A 122 -1.05 -9.24 46.17
C ILE A 122 -0.58 -7.84 46.58
N SER A 123 -0.82 -6.81 45.76
CA SER A 123 -0.45 -5.44 46.18
C SER A 123 -1.35 -4.30 45.67
N HIS A 124 -2.46 -4.56 44.98
CA HIS A 124 -3.34 -3.48 44.47
C HIS A 124 -4.80 -3.54 44.95
N VAL A 125 -5.22 -4.61 45.62
CA VAL A 125 -6.62 -4.75 46.10
C VAL A 125 -6.81 -4.10 47.48
N ILE A 126 -5.76 -4.08 48.31
CA ILE A 126 -5.82 -3.58 49.70
C ILE A 126 -5.97 -2.05 49.73
N THR A 127 -5.34 -1.33 48.80
CA THR A 127 -5.42 0.14 48.70
C THR A 127 -6.79 0.62 48.23
N ALA A 128 -7.46 -0.10 47.32
CA ALA A 128 -8.80 0.26 46.85
C ALA A 128 -9.89 -0.02 47.90
N LEU A 129 -9.77 -1.09 48.69
CA LEU A 129 -10.73 -1.43 49.74
C LEU A 129 -10.66 -0.47 50.94
N LEU A 130 -9.47 0.01 51.31
CA LEU A 130 -9.28 1.01 52.37
C LEU A 130 -9.81 2.40 51.97
N LEU A 131 -9.66 2.81 50.70
CA LEU A 131 -10.22 4.07 50.19
C LEU A 131 -11.75 4.02 50.06
N LEU A 132 -12.32 2.85 49.71
CA LEU A 132 -13.78 2.67 49.66
C LEU A 132 -14.40 2.70 51.06
N LEU A 133 -13.75 2.11 52.08
CA LEU A 133 -14.18 2.14 53.48
C LEU A 133 -14.11 3.54 54.12
N LEU A 134 -13.17 4.41 53.69
CA LEU A 134 -13.09 5.80 54.15
C LEU A 134 -14.22 6.69 53.56
N LEU A 135 -14.76 6.36 52.39
CA LEU A 135 -15.87 7.10 51.75
C LEU A 135 -17.24 6.80 52.36
N ILE A 136 -17.46 5.59 52.87
CA ILE A 136 -18.71 5.23 53.58
C ILE A 136 -18.75 5.74 55.03
N ALA A 137 -17.60 5.98 55.68
CA ALA A 137 -17.55 6.52 57.05
C ALA A 137 -17.80 8.05 57.13
N THR A 138 -17.79 8.77 56.00
CA THR A 138 -18.01 10.23 55.94
C THR A 138 -19.31 10.62 55.24
N SER A 139 -20.08 9.66 54.73
CA SER A 139 -21.42 9.92 54.19
C SER A 139 -22.46 10.02 55.31
N PRO A 140 -23.19 11.14 55.45
CA PRO A 140 -24.17 11.34 56.52
C PRO A 140 -25.45 10.47 56.40
N VAL A 141 -25.50 9.53 55.43
CA VAL A 141 -26.71 8.77 55.09
C VAL A 141 -26.88 7.48 55.93
N VAL A 142 -25.81 6.96 56.56
CA VAL A 142 -25.86 5.68 57.31
C VAL A 142 -26.29 5.85 58.78
N TYR A 143 -26.35 7.08 59.31
CA TYR A 143 -26.61 7.29 60.75
C TYR A 143 -28.09 7.09 61.18
N VAL A 144 -29.03 6.86 60.26
CA VAL A 144 -30.48 6.93 60.59
C VAL A 144 -31.14 5.57 60.90
N ASP A 145 -30.39 4.45 60.90
CA ASP A 145 -30.98 3.12 61.17
C ASP A 145 -30.61 2.52 62.55
N PHE A 146 -30.08 3.32 63.50
CA PHE A 146 -29.79 2.84 64.86
C PHE A 146 -30.12 3.84 66.00
N LEU A 147 -31.28 4.51 65.92
CA LEU A 147 -31.93 5.11 67.10
C LEU A 147 -33.39 4.66 67.20
#